data_AF-A0AAU2RD59-F1
#
_entry.id   AF-A0AAU2RD59-F1
#
_cell.length_a   1.000
_cell.length_b   1.000
_cell.length_c   1.000
_cell.angle_alpha   90.00
_cell.angle_beta   90.00
_cell.angle_gamma   90.00
#
_symmetry.space_group_name_H-M   'P 1'
#
loop_
_entity.id
_entity.type
_entity.pdbx_description
1 polymer ?
#
loop_
_entity_poly.entity_id
_entity_poly.type
_entity_poly.pdbx_seq_one_letter_code
_entity_poly.pdbx_strand_id
1 'polypeptide(L)' 'MDLREELPSDRQAVRDVHLQAFGDYGLVVADLVDTLRDTITPEDGLSLVPEHDRQVVGHVMFTRSLLDAPRRLVEVQVLA' A
#
# COMPACT_ATOMS: atom_id res chain seq x y z
N MET A 1 -1.93 -2.84 19.68
CA MET A 1 -1.95 -2.51 18.24
C MET A 1 -0.51 -2.31 17.86
N ASP A 2 -0.02 -3.06 16.89
CA ASP A 2 1.36 -3.03 16.42
C ASP A 2 1.38 -2.63 14.93
N LEU A 3 2.47 -2.05 14.46
CA LEU A 3 2.64 -1.64 13.07
C LEU A 3 3.89 -2.30 12.52
N ARG A 4 3.74 -3.03 11.42
CA ARG A 4 4.84 -3.77 10.78
C ARG A 4 4.74 -3.70 9.27
N GLU A 5 5.83 -4.08 8.60
CA GLU A 5 5.82 -4.31 7.16
C GLU A 5 4.86 -5.44 6.77
N GLU A 6 4.23 -5.29 5.61
CA GLU A 6 3.38 -6.31 5.00
C GLU A 6 4.23 -7.54 4.64
N LEU A 7 3.71 -8.74 4.97
CA LEU A 7 4.28 -10.00 4.55
C LEU A 7 3.48 -10.59 3.38
N PRO A 8 4.08 -11.46 2.53
CA PRO A 8 3.35 -12.15 1.47
C PRO A 8 2.12 -12.95 1.94
N SER A 9 2.08 -13.35 3.21
CA SER A 9 0.92 -14.01 3.82
C SER A 9 -0.25 -13.07 4.11
N ASP A 10 -0.03 -11.76 4.18
CA ASP A 10 -1.06 -10.78 4.51
C ASP A 10 -1.91 -10.37 3.30
N ARG A 11 -1.50 -10.75 2.08
CA ARG A 11 -2.10 -10.26 0.82
C ARG A 11 -3.62 -10.38 0.79
N GLN A 12 -4.16 -11.53 1.20
CA GLN A 12 -5.61 -11.73 1.22
C GLN A 12 -6.29 -10.82 2.25
N ALA A 13 -5.72 -10.69 3.45
CA ALA A 13 -6.28 -9.84 4.50
C ALA A 13 -6.25 -8.35 4.08
N VAL A 14 -5.16 -7.90 3.46
CA VAL A 14 -5.04 -6.56 2.88
C VAL A 14 -6.08 -6.33 1.79
N ARG A 15 -6.25 -7.31 0.88
CA ARG A 15 -7.26 -7.23 -0.18
C ARG A 15 -8.66 -7.09 0.40
N ASP A 16 -9.00 -7.89 1.40
CA ASP A 16 -10.30 -7.85 2.08
C ASP A 16 -10.54 -6.49 2.77
N VAL A 17 -9.50 -5.90 3.38
CA VAL A 17 -9.57 -4.56 3.99
C VAL A 17 -9.92 -3.51 2.94
N HIS A 18 -9.26 -3.50 1.76
CA HIS A 18 -9.57 -2.52 0.71
C HIS A 18 -10.97 -2.71 0.11
N LEU A 19 -11.39 -3.96 -0.09
CA LEU A 19 -12.75 -4.29 -0.54
C LEU A 19 -13.81 -3.73 0.42
N GLN A 20 -13.56 -3.82 1.73
CA GLN A 20 -14.47 -3.29 2.75
C GLN A 20 -14.40 -1.77 2.90
N ALA A 21 -13.21 -1.18 2.77
CA ALA A 21 -12.98 0.24 3.02
C ALA A 21 -13.52 1.17 1.92
N PHE A 22 -13.52 0.73 0.67
CA PHE A 22 -13.82 1.59 -0.49
C PHE A 22 -15.19 1.33 -1.15
N GLY A 23 -16.05 0.50 -0.55
CA GLY A 23 -17.41 0.24 -1.05
C GLY A 23 -17.43 -0.21 -2.51
N ASP A 24 -18.20 0.48 -3.36
CA ASP A 24 -18.32 0.17 -4.80
C ASP A 24 -16.99 0.27 -5.55
N TYR A 25 -16.00 1.02 -5.03
CA TYR A 25 -14.66 1.14 -5.60
C TYR A 25 -13.66 0.12 -5.03
N GLY A 26 -14.09 -0.74 -4.10
CA GLY A 26 -13.25 -1.73 -3.44
C GLY A 26 -12.42 -2.58 -4.40
N LEU A 27 -13.05 -3.09 -5.47
CA LEU A 27 -12.35 -3.90 -6.47
C LEU A 27 -11.28 -3.09 -7.21
N VAL A 28 -11.58 -1.86 -7.61
CA VAL A 28 -10.64 -0.99 -8.33
C VAL A 28 -9.43 -0.68 -7.47
N VAL A 29 -9.63 -0.36 -6.19
CA VAL A 29 -8.52 -0.05 -5.27
C VAL A 29 -7.72 -1.30 -4.92
N ALA A 30 -8.39 -2.43 -4.64
CA ALA A 30 -7.72 -3.69 -4.36
C ALA A 30 -6.83 -4.14 -5.54
N ASP A 31 -7.34 -4.05 -6.77
CA ASP A 31 -6.58 -4.42 -7.98
C ASP A 31 -5.43 -3.43 -8.24
N LEU A 32 -5.62 -2.14 -7.95
CA LEU A 32 -4.53 -1.15 -8.01
C LEU A 32 -3.42 -1.49 -7.02
N VAL A 33 -3.75 -1.81 -5.77
CA VAL A 33 -2.79 -2.18 -4.73
C VAL A 33 -2.02 -3.45 -5.11
N ASP A 34 -2.71 -4.46 -5.65
CA ASP A 34 -2.05 -5.69 -6.14
C ASP A 34 -1.10 -5.38 -7.31
N THR A 35 -1.49 -4.49 -8.23
CA THR A 35 -0.65 -4.05 -9.36
C THR A 35 0.58 -3.26 -8.89
N LEU A 36 0.41 -2.36 -7.92
CA LEU A 36 1.49 -1.52 -7.42
C LEU A 36 2.50 -2.28 -6.56
N ARG A 37 2.10 -3.40 -5.95
CA ARG A 37 2.98 -4.21 -5.10
C ARG A 37 4.21 -4.72 -5.84
N ASP A 38 4.08 -5.03 -7.12
CA ASP A 38 5.19 -5.46 -7.97
C ASP A 38 6.21 -4.34 -8.24
N THR A 39 5.88 -3.09 -7.90
CA THR A 39 6.78 -1.93 -8.02
C THR A 39 7.58 -1.65 -6.75
N ILE A 40 7.24 -2.31 -5.63
CA ILE A 40 7.93 -2.12 -4.34
C ILE A 40 9.20 -2.97 -4.33
N THR A 41 10.33 -2.33 -4.05
CA THR A 41 11.59 -2.99 -3.74
C THR A 41 12.01 -2.65 -2.31
N PRO A 42 12.98 -3.38 -1.71
CA PRO A 42 13.52 -3.02 -0.40
C PRO A 42 14.12 -1.60 -0.37
N GLU A 43 14.58 -1.07 -1.50
CA GLU A 43 15.12 0.29 -1.61
C GLU A 43 14.06 1.35 -1.96
N ASP A 44 12.97 0.96 -2.63
CA ASP A 44 11.96 1.86 -3.19
C ASP A 44 10.53 1.37 -2.92
N GLY A 45 9.85 2.04 -1.98
CA GLY A 45 8.47 1.75 -1.60
C GLY A 45 8.36 1.20 -0.18
N LEU A 46 7.14 1.16 0.35
CA LEU A 46 6.88 0.67 1.70
C LEU A 46 5.42 0.21 1.81
N SER A 47 5.19 -0.98 2.33
CA SER A 47 3.84 -1.47 2.63
C SER A 47 3.73 -1.80 4.11
N LEU A 48 2.77 -1.19 4.82
CA LEU A 48 2.59 -1.35 6.26
C LEU A 48 1.19 -1.85 6.59
N VAL A 49 1.13 -2.76 7.56
CA VAL A 49 -0.11 -3.30 8.11
C VAL A 49 -0.16 -3.06 9.62
N PRO A 50 -1.16 -2.31 10.12
CA PRO A 50 -1.49 -2.33 11.53
C PRO A 50 -2.14 -3.67 11.91
N GLU A 51 -1.65 -4.27 12.99
CA GLU A 51 -2.15 -5.51 13.55
C GLU A 51 -2.81 -5.28 14.91
N HIS A 52 -4.02 -5.81 15.06
CA HIS A 52 -4.76 -5.86 16.31
C HIS A 52 -5.32 -7.27 16.51
N ASP A 53 -5.05 -7.89 17.66
CA ASP A 53 -5.49 -9.26 17.97
C ASP A 53 -5.18 -10.31 16.88
N ARG A 54 -3.99 -10.20 16.27
CA ARG A 54 -3.53 -11.03 15.15
C ARG A 54 -4.32 -10.88 13.86
N GLN A 55 -5.04 -9.77 13.72
CA GLN A 55 -5.76 -9.41 12.51
C GLN A 55 -5.18 -8.13 11.92
N VAL A 56 -4.99 -8.13 10.60
CA VAL A 56 -4.72 -6.92 9.83
C VAL A 56 -6.00 -6.08 9.83
N VAL A 57 -5.92 -4.86 10.35
CA VAL A 57 -7.09 -3.96 10.48
C VAL A 57 -7.01 -2.74 9.56
N GLY A 58 -5.98 -2.67 8.72
CA GLY A 58 -5.70 -1.55 7.84
C GLY A 58 -4.55 -1.87 6.90
N HIS A 59 -4.28 -0.97 5.96
CA HIS A 59 -3.13 -1.06 5.07
C HIS A 59 -2.79 0.32 4.54
N VAL A 60 -1.50 0.63 4.44
CA VAL A 60 -0.99 1.82 3.74
C VAL A 60 0.19 1.43 2.88
N MET A 61 0.23 1.94 1.66
CA MET A 61 1.30 1.71 0.70
C MET A 61 1.91 3.03 0.27
N PHE A 62 3.24 3.07 0.25
CA PHE A 62 4.02 4.13 -0.37
C PHE A 62 4.68 3.58 -1.62
N THR A 63 4.51 4.29 -2.72
CA THR A 63 5.15 3.98 -3.99
C THR A 63 5.98 5.16 -4.49
N ARG A 64 6.94 4.86 -5.35
CA ARG A 64 7.78 5.87 -5.98
C ARG A 64 6.97 6.64 -7.03
N SER A 65 7.06 7.97 -6.99
CA SER A 65 6.50 8.86 -8.02
C SER A 65 7.49 9.97 -8.36
N LEU A 66 7.25 10.64 -9.49
CA LEU A 66 8.00 11.82 -9.93
C LEU A 66 7.21 13.08 -9.62
N LEU A 67 7.79 13.94 -8.77
CA LEU A 67 7.28 15.27 -8.51
C LEU A 67 7.92 16.27 -9.48
N ASP A 68 7.09 17.08 -10.14
CA ASP A 68 7.54 18.18 -11.00
C ASP A 68 7.97 19.39 -10.17
N ALA A 69 9.25 19.44 -9.80
CA ALA A 69 9.85 20.54 -9.06
C ALA A 69 10.47 21.58 -10.02
N PRO A 70 10.63 22.86 -9.62
CA PRO A 70 10.94 23.98 -10.54
C PRO A 70 12.18 23.83 -11.44
N ARG A 71 13.12 22.93 -11.11
CA ARG A 71 14.37 22.73 -11.87
C ARG A 71 14.46 21.37 -12.56
N ARG A 72 13.76 20.35 -12.05
CA ARG A 72 13.81 18.96 -12.52
C ARG A 72 12.73 18.13 -11.85
N LEU A 73 12.38 17.00 -12.47
CA LEU A 73 11.66 15.93 -11.81
C LEU A 73 12.50 15.37 -10.66
N VAL A 74 11.86 15.13 -9.52
CA VAL A 74 12.48 14.50 -8.35
C VAL A 74 11.67 13.28 -7.94
N GLU A 75 12.36 12.21 -7.57
CA GLU A 75 11.73 11.02 -7.01
C GLU A 75 11.26 11.31 -5.58
N VAL A 76 10.02 10.94 -5.30
CA VAL A 76 9.37 11.07 -4.00
C VAL A 76 8.59 9.80 -3.68
N GLN A 77 8.33 9.57 -2.40
CA GLN A 77 7.37 8.56 -1.95
C GLN A 77 5.98 9.21 -1.84
N VAL A 78 4.98 8.61 -2.47
CA VAL A 78 3.58 9.06 -2.40
C VAL A 78 2.74 7.98 -1.74
N LEU A 79 1.77 8.43 -0.94
CA LEU A 79 0.79 7.54 -0.34
C LEU A 79 -0.24 7.17 -1.40
N ALA A 80 -0.35 5.86 -1.68
CA ALA A 80 -1.30 5.27 -2.60
C ALA A 80 -2.49 4.65 -1.85
#